data_AF-A0A6P0JQ36-F1
#
_entry.id   AF-A0A6P0JQ36-F1
#
_cell.length_a   1.000
_cell.length_b   1.000
_cell.length_c   1.000
_cell.angle_alpha   90.00
_cell.angle_beta   90.00
_cell.angle_gamma   90.00
#
_symmetry.space_group_name_H-M   'P 1'
#
loop_
_entity.id
_entity.type
_entity.pdbx_description
1 polymer ?
#
loop_
_entity_poly.entity_id
_entity_poly.type
_entity_poly.pdbx_seq_one_letter_code
_entity_poly.pdbx_strand_id
1 'polypeptide(L)'
;LLRMDNVQLEFQPEAVKAIAREAYRRKTGARALRGIVEELMLEVMYELPSRKDVHHCVVTPEMVEQRSTAELLLHPSSMPKPESA
;
A
#
# COMPACT_ATOMS: atom_id res chain seq x y z
N LEU A 1 12.46 0.77 5.46
CA LEU A 1 11.59 0.85 6.65
C LEU A 1 10.68 -0.37 6.69
N LEU A 2 9.67 -0.51 5.82
CA LEU A 2 8.78 -1.69 5.81
C LEU A 2 9.47 -3.07 5.78
N ARG A 3 10.55 -3.22 5.02
CA ARG A 3 11.35 -4.48 5.02
C ARG A 3 11.97 -4.80 6.38
N MET A 4 12.29 -3.79 7.18
CA MET A 4 12.81 -3.96 8.55
C MET A 4 11.74 -4.49 9.50
N ASP A 5 10.46 -4.27 9.17
CA ASP A 5 9.29 -4.78 9.88
C ASP A 5 8.79 -6.11 9.28
N ASN A 6 9.60 -6.79 8.46
CA ASN A 6 9.24 -8.02 7.75
C ASN A 6 8.00 -7.88 6.83
N VAL A 7 7.73 -6.68 6.32
CA VAL A 7 6.70 -6.44 5.31
C VAL A 7 7.32 -6.27 3.92
N GLN A 8 6.88 -7.09 2.98
CA GLN A 8 7.13 -6.91 1.55
C GLN A 8 6.17 -5.86 0.99
N LEU A 9 6.69 -4.87 0.25
CA LEU A 9 5.88 -3.88 -0.46
C LEU A 9 5.97 -4.17 -1.96
N GLU A 10 4.82 -4.26 -2.61
CA GLU A 10 4.69 -4.43 -4.05
C GLU A 10 3.79 -3.33 -4.62
N PHE A 11 4.12 -2.83 -5.81
CA PHE A 11 3.23 -1.94 -6.56
C PHE A 11 2.69 -2.70 -7.75
N GLN A 12 1.38 -2.70 -7.93
CA GLN A 12 0.80 -3.19 -9.17
C GLN A 12 1.27 -2.31 -10.34
N PRO A 13 1.49 -2.87 -11.54
CA PRO A 13 1.90 -2.09 -12.70
C PRO A 13 0.94 -0.94 -13.02
N GLU A 14 -0.34 -1.14 -12.74
CA GLU A 14 -1.43 -0.20 -12.93
C GLU A 14 -1.38 0.93 -11.91
N ALA A 15 -0.94 0.65 -10.67
CA ALA A 15 -0.67 1.67 -9.66
C ALA A 15 0.49 2.57 -10.08
N VAL A 16 1.56 2.01 -10.65
CA VAL A 16 2.68 2.80 -11.19
C VAL A 16 2.20 3.73 -12.30
N LYS A 17 1.35 3.24 -13.21
CA LYS A 17 0.73 4.07 -14.26
C LYS A 17 -0.17 5.16 -13.67
N ALA A 18 -0.95 4.85 -12.63
CA ALA A 18 -1.80 5.81 -11.95
C ALA A 18 -0.98 6.93 -11.29
N ILE A 19 0.13 6.58 -10.63
CA ILE A 19 1.06 7.55 -10.01
C ILE A 19 1.63 8.49 -11.07
N ALA A 20 2.04 7.94 -12.23
CA ALA A 20 2.54 8.73 -13.34
C ALA A 20 1.50 9.69 -13.92
N ARG A 21 0.25 9.22 -14.12
CA ARG A 21 -0.86 10.06 -14.59
C ARG A 21 -1.17 11.18 -13.61
N GLU A 22 -1.20 10.87 -12.32
CA GLU A 22 -1.50 11.85 -11.29
C GLU A 22 -0.37 12.88 -11.13
N ALA A 23 0.89 12.47 -11.22
CA ALA A 23 2.02 13.39 -11.21
C ALA A 23 2.02 14.32 -12.42
N TYR A 24 1.67 13.79 -13.60
CA TYR A 24 1.49 14.59 -14.81
C TYR A 24 0.39 15.66 -14.62
N ARG A 25 -0.75 15.28 -14.04
CA ARG A 25 -1.86 16.19 -13.72
C ARG A 25 -1.45 17.31 -12.76
N ARG A 26 -0.59 17.02 -11.78
CA ARG A 26 -0.05 18.00 -10.80
C ARG A 26 0.98 18.97 -11.40
N LYS A 27 1.36 18.85 -12.68
CA LYS A 27 2.24 19.79 -13.44
C LYS A 27 3.58 20.16 -12.79
N THR A 28 4.10 19.30 -11.93
CA THR A 28 5.36 19.51 -11.19
C THR A 28 6.43 18.47 -11.55
N GLY A 29 6.17 17.66 -12.58
CA GLY A 29 7.09 16.67 -13.12
C GLY A 29 7.45 15.59 -12.10
N ALA A 30 8.71 15.15 -12.09
CA ALA A 30 9.18 14.08 -11.22
C ALA A 30 9.06 14.38 -9.72
N ARG A 31 8.97 15.66 -9.33
CA ARG A 31 8.77 16.05 -7.92
C ARG A 31 7.41 15.61 -7.40
N ALA A 32 6.38 15.62 -8.23
CA ALA A 32 5.06 15.11 -7.84
C ALA A 32 5.05 13.60 -7.61
N LEU A 33 5.85 12.82 -8.36
CA LEU A 33 5.94 11.36 -8.16
C LEU A 33 6.36 11.05 -6.73
N ARG A 34 7.42 11.73 -6.25
CA ARG A 34 7.90 11.57 -4.88
C ARG A 34 6.83 11.95 -3.86
N GLY A 35 6.14 13.07 -4.06
CA GLY A 35 5.09 13.52 -3.15
C GLY A 35 3.92 12.54 -3.06
N ILE A 36 3.45 12.01 -4.19
CA ILE A 36 2.36 11.01 -4.22
C ILE A 36 2.77 9.72 -3.49
N VAL A 37 4.01 9.26 -3.72
CA VAL A 37 4.51 8.06 -3.02
C VAL A 37 4.68 8.33 -1.53
N GLU A 38 5.16 9.51 -1.13
CA GLU A 38 5.25 9.89 0.28
C GLU A 38 3.88 9.92 0.96
N GLU A 39 2.87 10.51 0.32
CA GLU A 39 1.47 10.52 0.79
C GLU A 39 0.96 9.09 1.03
N LEU A 40 1.10 8.19 0.04
CA LEU A 40 0.68 6.78 0.13
C LEU A 40 1.42 6.02 1.23
N MET A 41 2.73 6.23 1.34
CA MET A 41 3.55 5.52 2.33
C MET A 41 3.28 5.99 3.75
N LEU A 42 2.79 7.21 3.95
CA LEU A 42 2.47 7.73 5.27
C LEU A 42 1.31 6.95 5.90
N GLU A 43 0.26 6.64 5.13
CA GLU A 43 -0.85 5.78 5.58
C GLU A 43 -0.36 4.36 5.86
N VAL A 44 0.35 3.76 4.90
CA VAL A 44 0.86 2.38 5.00
C VAL A 44 1.77 2.21 6.22
N MET A 45 2.66 3.17 6.48
CA MET A 45 3.57 3.15 7.62
C MET A 45 2.88 3.47 8.95
N TYR A 46 1.69 4.06 8.95
CA TYR A 46 0.91 4.25 10.17
C TYR A 46 0.16 2.97 10.56
N GLU A 47 -0.45 2.30 9.58
CA GLU A 47 -1.31 1.14 9.85
C GLU A 47 -0.49 -0.14 10.12
N LEU A 48 0.53 -0.40 9.30
CA LEU A 48 1.23 -1.70 9.30
C LEU A 48 2.05 -2.03 10.56
N PRO A 49 2.76 -1.10 11.23
CA PRO A 49 3.58 -1.47 12.38
C PRO A 49 2.78 -2.09 13.53
N SER A 50 1.49 -1.80 13.61
CA SER A 50 0.57 -2.37 14.62
C SER A 50 0.04 -3.76 14.24
N ARG A 51 0.19 -4.17 12.98
CA ARG A 51 -0.40 -5.38 12.38
C ARG A 51 0.65 -6.47 12.22
N LYS A 52 0.68 -7.40 13.18
CA LYS A 52 1.62 -8.54 13.16
C LYS A 52 1.24 -9.66 12.18
N ASP A 53 0.03 -9.60 11.64
CA ASP A 53 -0.58 -10.57 10.72
C ASP A 53 -0.31 -10.24 9.24
N VAL A 54 0.28 -9.09 8.95
CA VAL A 54 0.49 -8.61 7.59
C VAL A 54 1.98 -8.68 7.24
N HIS A 55 2.28 -9.45 6.20
CA HIS A 55 3.65 -9.63 5.69
C HIS A 55 3.83 -9.12 4.25
N HIS A 56 2.72 -8.79 3.57
CA HIS A 56 2.73 -8.31 2.20
C HIS A 56 1.72 -7.16 2.07
N CYS A 57 2.19 -6.02 1.58
CA CYS A 57 1.39 -4.85 1.25
C CYS A 57 1.48 -4.63 -0.27
N VAL A 58 0.33 -4.57 -0.93
CA VAL A 58 0.23 -4.35 -2.37
C VAL A 58 -0.44 -3.00 -2.60
N VAL A 59 0.23 -2.10 -3.31
CA VAL A 59 -0.31 -0.80 -3.72
C VAL A 59 -1.07 -0.98 -5.03
N THR A 60 -2.38 -0.70 -4.99
CA THR A 60 -3.29 -0.82 -6.13
C THR A 60 -3.51 0.55 -6.81
N PRO A 61 -3.98 0.61 -8.07
CA PRO A 61 -4.33 1.88 -8.71
C PRO A 61 -5.43 2.63 -7.96
N GLU A 62 -6.38 1.92 -7.34
CA GLU A 62 -7.46 2.51 -6.56
C GLU A 62 -6.90 3.28 -5.35
N MET A 63 -5.87 2.77 -4.67
CA MET A 63 -5.22 3.51 -3.58
C MET A 63 -4.65 4.85 -4.05
N VAL A 64 -4.09 4.89 -5.26
CA VAL A 64 -3.53 6.10 -5.86
C VAL A 64 -4.64 7.08 -6.27
N GLU A 65 -5.75 6.56 -6.80
CA GLU A 65 -6.88 7.34 -7.32
C GLU A 65 -7.81 7.84 -6.21
N GLN A 66 -8.05 7.03 -5.18
CA GLN A 66 -8.94 7.32 -4.04
C GLN A 66 -8.23 8.05 -2.90
N ARG A 67 -6.89 8.04 -2.86
CA ARG A 67 -6.04 8.76 -1.89
C ARG A 67 -6.41 8.55 -0.42
N SER A 68 -7.04 7.43 -0.10
CA SER A 68 -7.20 6.93 1.26
C SER A 68 -7.77 5.53 1.21
N THR A 69 -7.27 4.67 2.10
CA THR A 69 -7.59 3.24 2.28
C THR A 69 -6.68 2.31 1.48
N ALA A 70 -5.56 1.94 2.10
CA ALA A 70 -4.77 0.80 1.70
C ALA A 70 -5.58 -0.49 1.89
N GLU A 71 -5.73 -1.29 0.83
CA GLU A 71 -6.37 -2.59 0.95
C GLU A 71 -5.37 -3.57 1.58
N LEU A 72 -5.54 -3.85 2.87
CA LEU A 72 -4.69 -4.79 3.62
C LEU A 72 -5.12 -6.22 3.30
N LEU A 73 -4.33 -6.92 2.48
CA LEU A 73 -4.53 -8.33 2.20
C LEU A 73 -4.05 -9.19 3.38
N LEU A 74 -4.97 -9.95 3.98
CA LEU A 74 -4.71 -10.90 5.07
C LEU A 74 -4.08 -12.19 4.55
N HIS A 75 -3.13 -12.76 5.30
CA HIS A 75 -2.57 -14.07 4.98
C HIS A 75 -3.60 -15.19 5.32
N PRO A 76 -3.78 -16.21 4.46
CA PRO A 76 -4.79 -17.26 4.66
C PRO A 76 -4.57 -18.15 5.91
N SER A 77 -3.39 -18.11 6.53
CA SER A 77 -3.15 -18.79 7.82
C SER A 77 -3.74 -18.07 9.04
N SER A 78 -4.35 -16.91 8.86
CA SER A 78 -4.98 -16.10 9.91
C SER A 78 -6.47 -16.40 10.10
N MET A 79 -7.04 -17.33 9.32
CA MET A 79 -8.43 -17.74 9.50
C MET A 79 -8.56 -18.53 10.82
N PRO A 80 -9.46 -18.13 11.73
CA PRO A 80 -9.71 -18.93 12.92
C PRO A 80 -10.19 -20.31 12.49
N LYS A 81 -9.51 -21.37 12.95
CA LYS A 81 -9.98 -22.74 12.78
C LYS A 81 -11.41 -22.82 13.33
N PRO A 82 -12.38 -23.40 12.60
CA PRO A 82 -13.69 -23.65 13.16
C PRO A 82 -13.49 -24.58 14.37
N GLU A 83 -13.86 -24.10 15.55
CA GLU A 83 -13.96 -24.90 16.76
C GLU A 83 -14.82 -26.13 16.43
N SER A 84 -14.23 -27.32 16.53
CA SER A 84 -14.99 -28.56 16.42
C SER A 84 -15.94 -28.64 17.61
N ALA A 85 -17.23 -28.70 17.31
CA ALA A 85 -18.28 -29.09 18.25
C ALA A 85 -18.15 -30.58 18.63
#